data_AF-A0A852LZ01-F1
#
_entry.id   AF-A0A852LZ01-F1
#
_cell.length_a   1.000
_cell.length_b   1.000
_cell.length_c   1.000
_cell.angle_alpha   90.00
_cell.angle_beta   90.00
_cell.angle_gamma   90.00
#
_symmetry.space_group_name_H-M   'P 1'
#
loop_
_entity.id
_entity.type
_entity.pdbx_description
1 polymer ?
#
loop_
_entity_poly.entity_id
_entity_poly.type
_entity_poly.pdbx_seq_one_letter_code
_entity_poly.pdbx_strand_id
1 'polypeptide(L)'
;NGTSMISLIIPPKDQISRVAKMLADEFGTASNIKSRVNRLSVLGAITSVQQRLKLYNKVPPNGLVVYCGTIVTEEGKEKKVNIDFEPFKPINTSLYLCDNKFHTEALTALLSDDSKFGFIVIDGSGALFGTLQGNTREVLHKFTVDLPKKHGRGGQSALRFARLRMEKRHNYVRKVAETAVQLFISGDKVNVAGLVLAGSADFKTELSQSDMFDQRLQSKVLKLVDISYGGENGFNQAIELSTEVLSNVKFIQEKKLIGRYFDEISQDTGKYCFGVEDTLKALEMGAVEILIVYENLDIMRYVLHCQGTEEEKILYLTPEQEKDKSHFTDKETGQEHELIESMPLLEWFANNYKKFGATLEIVTDKSQEGSQFVKGFGGIGGILRYRVDFQGMEYQGGDDEFFDLDDY
;
A
#
# COMPACT_ATOMS: atom_id res chain seq x y z
N ASN A 1 -2.40 -29.72 16.81
CA ASN A 1 -3.53 -29.33 15.92
C ASN A 1 -4.75 -28.91 16.74
N GLY A 2 -4.63 -27.83 17.52
CA GLY A 2 -5.76 -27.23 18.26
C GLY A 2 -6.18 -25.92 17.61
N THR A 3 -7.49 -25.64 17.59
CA THR A 3 -8.06 -24.36 17.14
C THR A 3 -8.14 -23.39 18.31
N SER A 4 -6.98 -22.92 18.78
CA SER A 4 -6.86 -22.14 20.03
C SER A 4 -6.37 -20.71 19.81
N MET A 5 -6.24 -20.26 18.56
CA MET A 5 -5.82 -18.90 18.22
C MET A 5 -7.05 -18.06 17.88
N ILE A 6 -7.27 -17.01 18.66
CA ILE A 6 -8.35 -16.04 18.46
C ILE A 6 -7.79 -14.84 17.70
N SER A 7 -8.42 -14.55 16.57
CA SER A 7 -8.23 -13.33 15.79
C SER A 7 -9.49 -12.49 15.89
N LEU A 8 -9.41 -11.35 16.59
CA LEU A 8 -10.53 -10.45 16.81
C LEU A 8 -10.20 -9.06 16.26
N ILE A 9 -11.04 -8.55 15.36
CA ILE A 9 -10.93 -7.23 14.75
C ILE A 9 -12.24 -6.50 14.99
N ILE A 10 -12.17 -5.33 15.61
CA ILE A 10 -13.31 -4.50 15.98
C ILE A 10 -13.24 -3.17 15.20
N PRO A 11 -14.25 -2.85 14.38
CA PRO A 11 -14.26 -1.61 13.60
C PRO A 11 -14.50 -0.39 14.50
N PRO A 12 -14.06 0.81 14.06
CA PRO A 12 -14.35 2.02 14.79
C PRO A 12 -15.87 2.27 14.75
N LYS A 13 -16.40 2.79 15.86
CA LYS A 13 -17.84 2.99 16.17
C LYS A 13 -18.59 1.79 16.72
N ASP A 14 -18.01 0.57 16.75
CA ASP A 14 -18.66 -0.52 17.48
C ASP A 14 -18.52 -0.34 19.00
N GLN A 15 -19.36 -1.03 19.78
CA GLN A 15 -19.36 -0.94 21.23
C GLN A 15 -18.63 -2.14 21.84
N ILE A 16 -17.71 -1.86 22.77
CA ILE A 16 -16.97 -2.91 23.50
C ILE A 16 -17.93 -3.83 24.27
N SER A 17 -19.03 -3.29 24.81
CA SER A 17 -20.06 -4.06 25.50
C SER A 17 -20.68 -5.16 24.63
N ARG A 18 -20.91 -4.88 23.34
CA ARG A 18 -21.43 -5.84 22.37
C ARG A 18 -20.43 -6.97 22.12
N VAL A 19 -19.16 -6.62 21.94
CA VAL A 19 -18.08 -7.60 21.71
C VAL A 19 -17.84 -8.44 22.97
N ALA A 20 -17.88 -7.84 24.16
CA ALA A 20 -17.78 -8.55 25.43
C ALA A 20 -18.92 -9.56 25.61
N LYS A 21 -20.15 -9.19 25.20
CA LYS A 21 -21.30 -10.11 25.21
C LYS A 21 -21.09 -11.28 24.23
N MET A 22 -20.67 -10.99 22.99
CA MET A 22 -20.35 -12.02 21.99
C MET A 22 -19.33 -13.02 22.54
N LEU A 23 -18.24 -12.55 23.16
CA LEU A 23 -17.23 -13.42 23.76
C LEU A 23 -17.77 -14.23 24.95
N ALA A 24 -18.76 -13.72 25.69
CA ALA A 24 -19.40 -14.46 26.78
C ALA A 24 -20.28 -15.60 26.24
N ASP A 25 -21.01 -15.36 25.15
CA ASP A 25 -21.79 -16.39 24.46
C ASP A 25 -20.86 -17.47 23.88
N GLU A 26 -19.75 -17.07 23.26
CA GLU A 26 -18.71 -17.96 22.74
C GLU A 26 -17.98 -18.77 23.83
N PHE A 27 -17.80 -18.19 25.02
CA PHE A 27 -17.29 -18.91 26.18
C PHE A 27 -18.24 -20.05 26.61
N GLY A 28 -19.56 -19.78 26.55
CA GLY A 28 -20.60 -20.76 26.84
C GLY A 28 -20.61 -21.90 25.83
N THR A 29 -20.52 -21.60 24.54
CA THR A 29 -20.47 -22.62 23.48
C THR A 29 -19.19 -23.44 23.52
N ALA A 30 -18.03 -22.82 23.78
CA ALA A 30 -16.74 -23.47 23.92
C ALA A 30 -16.70 -24.50 25.07
N SER A 31 -17.54 -24.34 26.09
CA SER A 31 -17.63 -25.30 27.21
C SER A 31 -18.11 -26.69 26.77
N ASN A 32 -18.84 -26.78 25.64
CA ASN A 32 -19.35 -28.03 25.07
C ASN A 32 -18.33 -28.78 24.19
N ILE A 33 -17.10 -28.26 24.03
CA ILE A 33 -16.05 -28.93 23.26
C ILE A 33 -15.67 -30.25 23.93
N LYS A 34 -15.69 -31.35 23.16
CA LYS A 34 -15.40 -32.72 23.65
C LYS A 34 -13.94 -32.92 24.04
N SER A 35 -13.00 -32.34 23.27
CA SER A 35 -11.58 -32.45 23.54
C SER A 35 -11.19 -31.59 24.75
N ARG A 36 -10.74 -32.23 25.84
CA ARG A 36 -10.37 -31.55 27.09
C ARG A 36 -9.28 -30.49 26.88
N VAL A 37 -8.24 -30.82 26.11
CA VAL A 37 -7.10 -29.92 25.86
C VAL A 37 -7.56 -28.71 25.04
N ASN A 38 -8.24 -28.94 23.91
CA ASN A 38 -8.72 -27.85 23.06
C ASN A 38 -9.69 -26.93 23.81
N ARG A 39 -10.60 -27.52 24.60
CA ARG A 39 -11.54 -26.77 25.43
C ARG A 39 -10.84 -25.84 26.40
N LEU A 40 -9.84 -26.33 27.15
CA LEU A 40 -9.12 -25.51 28.13
C LEU A 40 -8.33 -24.39 27.45
N SER A 41 -7.72 -24.66 26.30
CA SER A 41 -6.99 -23.64 25.53
C SER A 41 -7.91 -22.54 25.01
N VAL A 42 -9.06 -22.90 24.41
CA VAL A 42 -10.05 -21.94 23.90
C VAL A 42 -10.64 -21.10 25.04
N LEU A 43 -11.07 -21.72 26.14
CA LEU A 43 -11.62 -20.99 27.29
C LEU A 43 -10.57 -20.03 27.89
N GLY A 44 -9.31 -20.46 27.96
CA GLY A 44 -8.20 -19.63 28.42
C GLY A 44 -7.94 -18.43 27.52
N ALA A 45 -7.99 -18.62 26.19
CA ALA A 45 -7.83 -17.54 25.22
C ALA A 45 -8.99 -16.53 25.30
N ILE A 46 -10.25 -16.99 25.32
CA ILE A 46 -11.43 -16.12 25.44
C ILE A 46 -11.38 -15.30 26.73
N THR A 47 -11.02 -15.93 27.85
CA THR A 47 -10.88 -15.23 29.15
C THR A 47 -9.82 -14.13 29.06
N SER A 48 -8.71 -14.39 28.38
CA SER A 48 -7.61 -13.44 28.21
C SER A 48 -8.03 -12.24 27.34
N VAL A 49 -8.79 -12.47 26.27
CA VAL A 49 -9.36 -11.40 25.43
C VAL A 49 -10.38 -10.57 26.23
N GLN A 50 -11.28 -11.21 26.98
CA GLN A 50 -12.25 -10.51 27.83
C GLN A 50 -11.57 -9.62 28.87
N GLN A 51 -10.46 -10.07 29.46
CA GLN A 51 -9.68 -9.26 30.39
C GLN A 51 -9.01 -8.06 29.71
N ARG A 52 -8.50 -8.21 28.48
CA ARG A 52 -7.95 -7.10 27.69
C ARG A 52 -9.01 -6.07 27.34
N LEU A 53 -10.17 -6.52 26.86
CA LEU A 53 -11.26 -5.62 26.48
C LEU A 53 -11.75 -4.75 27.64
N LYS A 54 -11.64 -5.21 28.89
CA LYS A 54 -11.96 -4.41 30.08
C LYS A 54 -11.02 -3.21 30.30
N LEU A 55 -9.81 -3.22 29.72
CA LEU A 55 -8.89 -2.08 29.79
C LEU A 55 -9.36 -0.92 28.89
N TYR A 56 -10.15 -1.22 27.87
CA TYR A 56 -10.66 -0.23 26.93
C TYR A 56 -12.09 0.18 27.33
N ASN A 57 -12.30 1.48 27.58
CA ASN A 57 -13.63 2.02 27.84
C ASN A 57 -14.47 2.16 26.57
N LYS A 58 -13.82 2.48 25.45
CA LYS A 58 -14.41 2.63 24.10
C LYS A 58 -13.44 2.09 23.06
N VAL A 59 -13.97 1.66 21.92
CA VAL A 59 -13.13 1.27 20.78
C VAL A 59 -12.37 2.52 20.30
N PRO A 60 -11.04 2.44 20.12
CA PRO A 60 -10.25 3.55 19.58
C PRO A 60 -10.72 4.02 18.18
N PRO A 61 -10.35 5.25 17.74
CA PRO A 61 -10.84 5.83 16.50
C PRO A 61 -10.45 5.03 15.24
N ASN A 62 -9.35 4.28 15.26
CA ASN A 62 -8.95 3.44 14.13
C ASN A 62 -9.49 1.99 14.23
N GLY A 63 -10.21 1.66 15.30
CA GLY A 63 -10.60 0.28 15.62
C GLY A 63 -9.64 -0.38 16.60
N LEU A 64 -9.86 -1.66 16.89
CA LEU A 64 -9.04 -2.44 17.81
C LEU A 64 -8.78 -3.82 17.21
N VAL A 65 -7.52 -4.26 17.23
CA VAL A 65 -7.14 -5.62 16.86
C VAL A 65 -6.62 -6.33 18.09
N VAL A 66 -7.11 -7.55 18.31
CA VAL A 66 -6.70 -8.42 19.41
C VAL A 66 -6.37 -9.81 18.86
N TYR A 67 -5.12 -10.22 19.04
CA TYR A 67 -4.66 -11.58 18.78
C TYR A 67 -4.34 -12.27 20.09
N CYS A 68 -5.02 -13.37 20.39
CA CYS A 68 -4.79 -14.12 21.61
C CYS A 68 -4.79 -15.63 21.38
N GLY A 69 -3.83 -16.33 21.96
CA GLY A 69 -3.75 -17.77 21.87
C GLY A 69 -2.49 -18.33 22.52
N THR A 70 -2.28 -19.63 22.40
CA THR A 70 -1.07 -20.30 22.89
C THR A 70 -0.27 -20.78 21.71
N ILE A 71 0.89 -20.16 21.44
CA ILE A 71 1.83 -20.58 20.39
C ILE A 71 2.88 -21.52 20.98
N VAL A 72 3.37 -22.44 20.16
CA VAL A 72 4.53 -23.27 20.48
C VAL A 72 5.76 -22.58 19.90
N THR A 73 6.75 -22.26 20.73
CA THR A 73 8.02 -21.68 20.28
C THR A 73 8.92 -22.76 19.66
N GLU A 74 9.98 -22.37 18.95
CA GLU A 74 10.95 -23.33 18.38
C GLU A 74 11.58 -24.25 19.44
N GLU A 75 11.73 -23.78 20.68
CA GLU A 75 12.15 -24.60 21.84
C GLU A 75 11.11 -25.62 22.33
N GLY A 76 9.96 -25.75 21.66
CA GLY A 76 8.87 -26.65 22.05
C GLY A 76 8.07 -26.22 23.28
N LYS A 77 8.29 -25.01 23.80
CA LYS A 77 7.55 -24.46 24.95
C LYS A 77 6.25 -23.79 24.50
N GLU A 78 5.18 -24.05 25.24
CA GLU A 78 3.90 -23.37 25.05
C GLU A 78 3.94 -21.97 25.70
N LYS A 79 3.79 -20.93 24.89
CA LYS A 79 3.73 -19.53 25.33
C LYS A 79 2.36 -18.95 25.03
N LYS A 80 1.71 -18.41 26.05
CA LYS A 80 0.50 -17.60 25.87
C LYS A 80 0.87 -16.25 25.28
N VAL A 81 0.28 -15.90 24.15
CA VAL A 81 0.45 -14.63 23.46
C VAL A 81 -0.87 -13.88 23.52
N ASN A 82 -0.77 -12.59 23.82
CA ASN A 82 -1.88 -11.66 23.84
C ASN A 82 -1.35 -10.32 23.34
N ILE A 83 -1.75 -9.95 22.14
CA ILE A 83 -1.32 -8.74 21.45
C ILE A 83 -2.58 -7.95 21.15
N ASP A 84 -2.68 -6.77 21.75
CA ASP A 84 -3.73 -5.81 21.47
C ASP A 84 -3.11 -4.48 21.06
N PHE A 85 -3.58 -3.92 19.95
CA PHE A 85 -3.13 -2.63 19.47
C PHE A 85 -4.20 -1.92 18.63
N GLU A 86 -4.11 -0.60 18.61
CA GLU A 86 -4.83 0.22 17.65
C GLU A 86 -4.04 0.27 16.33
N PRO A 87 -4.64 -0.11 15.19
CA PRO A 87 -3.97 -0.03 13.90
C PRO A 87 -3.74 1.44 13.49
N PHE A 88 -2.73 1.66 12.65
CA PHE A 88 -2.35 3.00 12.18
C PHE A 88 -3.39 3.68 11.28
N LYS A 89 -4.32 2.91 10.69
CA LYS A 89 -5.43 3.38 9.86
C LYS A 89 -6.77 2.81 10.36
N PRO A 90 -7.90 3.51 10.17
CA PRO A 90 -9.22 2.99 10.49
C PRO A 90 -9.54 1.69 9.75
N ILE A 91 -10.12 0.71 10.46
CA ILE A 91 -10.46 -0.60 9.89
C ILE A 91 -11.98 -0.79 9.84
N ASN A 92 -12.58 -0.97 8.68
CA ASN A 92 -14.05 -1.12 8.60
C ASN A 92 -14.53 -2.58 8.70
N THR A 93 -13.61 -3.53 8.85
CA THR A 93 -13.89 -4.96 8.91
C THR A 93 -14.09 -5.43 10.35
N SER A 94 -15.17 -6.17 10.60
CA SER A 94 -15.35 -6.90 11.86
C SER A 94 -15.00 -8.38 11.62
N LEU A 95 -14.12 -8.94 12.43
CA LEU A 95 -13.68 -10.34 12.32
C LEU A 95 -13.62 -10.97 13.70
N TYR A 96 -14.17 -12.18 13.84
CA TYR A 96 -13.93 -13.05 14.99
C TYR A 96 -13.74 -14.47 14.46
N LEU A 97 -12.53 -15.01 14.62
CA LEU A 97 -12.17 -16.36 14.18
C LEU A 97 -11.32 -17.06 15.24
N CYS A 98 -11.61 -18.34 15.45
CA CYS A 98 -10.84 -19.26 16.29
C CYS A 98 -10.26 -20.37 15.41
N ASP A 99 -8.96 -20.33 15.11
CA ASP A 99 -8.30 -21.32 14.26
C ASP A 99 -6.95 -21.77 14.84
N ASN A 100 -6.17 -22.55 14.09
CA ASN A 100 -4.81 -22.98 14.43
C ASN A 100 -3.73 -21.92 14.14
N LYS A 101 -4.08 -20.85 13.41
CA LYS A 101 -3.21 -19.72 13.06
C LYS A 101 -3.91 -18.38 13.30
N PHE A 102 -3.13 -17.30 13.37
CA PHE A 102 -3.70 -15.96 13.40
C PHE A 102 -4.05 -15.48 11.98
N HIS A 103 -5.22 -14.87 11.86
CA HIS A 103 -5.73 -14.30 10.61
C HIS A 103 -5.38 -12.81 10.55
N THR A 104 -4.36 -12.48 9.76
CA THR A 104 -3.86 -11.10 9.54
C THR A 104 -4.23 -10.55 8.17
N GLU A 105 -5.05 -11.26 7.39
CA GLU A 105 -5.37 -10.91 6.00
C GLU A 105 -6.00 -9.51 5.89
N ALA A 106 -6.85 -9.13 6.86
CA ALA A 106 -7.45 -7.81 6.92
C ALA A 106 -6.43 -6.69 7.16
N LEU A 107 -5.35 -6.96 7.92
CA LEU A 107 -4.28 -6.00 8.17
C LEU A 107 -3.32 -5.89 6.98
N THR A 108 -2.98 -7.02 6.36
CA THR A 108 -2.11 -7.04 5.17
C THR A 108 -2.74 -6.25 4.02
N ALA A 109 -4.06 -6.36 3.84
CA ALA A 109 -4.80 -5.56 2.86
C ALA A 109 -4.71 -4.04 3.14
N LEU A 110 -4.80 -3.63 4.41
CA LEU A 110 -4.71 -2.22 4.82
C LEU A 110 -3.31 -1.61 4.64
N LEU A 111 -2.28 -2.43 4.79
CA LEU A 111 -0.88 -2.07 4.53
C LEU A 111 -0.58 -1.97 3.03
N SER A 112 -1.29 -2.75 2.20
CA SER A 112 -1.10 -2.75 0.74
C SER A 112 -1.78 -1.57 0.04
N ASP A 113 -2.89 -1.06 0.60
CA ASP A 113 -3.69 0.02 0.02
C ASP A 113 -3.42 1.38 0.70
N ASP A 114 -2.38 2.07 0.25
CA ASP A 114 -2.04 3.43 0.69
C ASP A 114 -2.76 4.54 -0.09
N SER A 115 -3.25 4.25 -1.30
CA SER A 115 -3.78 5.26 -2.20
C SER A 115 -5.09 5.85 -1.70
N LYS A 116 -5.07 7.15 -1.37
CA LYS A 116 -6.26 7.94 -1.03
C LYS A 116 -6.85 8.56 -2.30
N PHE A 117 -8.13 8.32 -2.56
CA PHE A 117 -8.86 8.89 -3.68
C PHE A 117 -9.85 9.94 -3.21
N GLY A 118 -9.98 11.03 -3.96
CA GLY A 118 -10.94 12.09 -3.69
C GLY A 118 -12.20 11.91 -4.51
N PHE A 119 -13.35 12.29 -3.92
CA PHE A 119 -14.64 12.31 -4.58
C PHE A 119 -15.29 13.66 -4.39
N ILE A 120 -15.75 14.24 -5.50
CA ILE A 120 -16.60 15.42 -5.51
C ILE A 120 -17.93 15.01 -6.08
N VAL A 121 -18.95 14.98 -5.23
CA VAL A 121 -20.33 14.73 -5.61
C VAL A 121 -21.02 16.08 -5.77
N ILE A 122 -21.26 16.49 -7.01
CA ILE A 122 -21.96 17.74 -7.35
C ILE A 122 -23.40 17.44 -7.75
N ASP A 123 -24.33 18.07 -7.06
CA ASP A 123 -25.75 18.02 -7.40
C ASP A 123 -26.36 19.44 -7.40
N GLY A 124 -27.54 19.60 -8.00
CA GLY A 124 -28.25 20.88 -8.02
C GLY A 124 -28.72 21.34 -6.63
N SER A 125 -28.78 20.43 -5.64
CA SER A 125 -29.19 20.70 -4.26
C SER A 125 -28.01 20.95 -3.30
N GLY A 126 -26.79 20.65 -3.71
CA GLY A 126 -25.62 20.70 -2.83
C GLY A 126 -24.42 19.92 -3.38
N ALA A 127 -23.28 20.11 -2.73
CA ALA A 127 -22.05 19.41 -3.03
C ALA A 127 -21.53 18.67 -1.80
N LEU A 128 -20.92 17.50 -2.03
CA LEU A 128 -20.26 16.70 -1.02
C LEU A 128 -18.83 16.38 -1.47
N PHE A 129 -17.89 16.54 -0.55
CA PHE A 129 -16.48 16.22 -0.72
C PHE A 129 -16.15 15.07 0.22
N GLY A 130 -15.64 13.99 -0.34
CA GLY A 130 -15.27 12.80 0.42
C GLY A 130 -13.98 12.21 -0.06
N THR A 131 -13.41 11.33 0.74
CA THR A 131 -12.25 10.53 0.38
C THR A 131 -12.52 9.06 0.61
N LEU A 132 -11.92 8.23 -0.23
CA LEU A 132 -11.91 6.78 -0.13
C LEU A 132 -10.47 6.33 0.00
N GLN A 133 -10.18 5.52 1.01
CA GLN A 133 -8.88 4.85 1.17
C GLN A 133 -9.13 3.38 1.49
N GLY A 134 -8.81 2.50 0.55
CA GLY A 134 -9.20 1.09 0.61
C GLY A 134 -10.71 0.95 0.88
N ASN A 135 -11.05 0.34 2.01
CA ASN A 135 -12.44 0.12 2.45
C ASN A 135 -13.01 1.24 3.34
N THR A 136 -12.22 2.28 3.65
CA THR A 136 -12.66 3.38 4.50
C THR A 136 -13.14 4.56 3.67
N ARG A 137 -14.35 5.02 3.97
CA ARG A 137 -14.93 6.24 3.39
C ARG A 137 -14.99 7.33 4.44
N GLU A 138 -14.62 8.54 4.06
CA GLU A 138 -14.68 9.72 4.92
C GLU A 138 -15.39 10.84 4.16
N VAL A 139 -16.35 11.50 4.81
CA VAL A 139 -16.98 12.71 4.28
C VAL A 139 -16.26 13.90 4.91
N LEU A 140 -15.50 14.63 4.10
CA LEU A 140 -14.70 15.77 4.56
C LEU A 140 -15.58 17.00 4.79
N HIS A 141 -16.42 17.32 3.80
CA HIS A 141 -17.28 18.49 3.85
C HIS A 141 -18.52 18.29 2.99
N LYS A 142 -19.63 18.90 3.39
CA LYS A 142 -20.84 18.98 2.58
C LYS A 142 -21.54 20.32 2.83
N PHE A 143 -22.10 20.88 1.78
CA PHE A 143 -22.95 22.06 1.89
C PHE A 143 -24.10 21.99 0.89
N THR A 144 -25.22 22.58 1.26
CA THR A 144 -26.41 22.68 0.41
C THR A 144 -26.46 24.01 -0.31
N VAL A 145 -27.10 24.03 -1.47
CA VAL A 145 -27.35 25.25 -2.24
C VAL A 145 -28.78 25.27 -2.75
N ASP A 146 -29.38 26.45 -2.80
CA ASP A 146 -30.68 26.67 -3.42
C ASP A 146 -30.49 27.40 -4.74
N LEU A 147 -30.56 26.65 -5.84
CA LEU A 147 -30.38 27.17 -7.20
C LEU A 147 -31.74 27.52 -7.83
N PRO A 148 -31.87 28.68 -8.51
CA PRO A 148 -33.10 29.07 -9.18
C PRO A 148 -33.54 28.00 -10.19
N LYS A 149 -34.80 27.54 -10.11
CA LYS A 149 -35.37 26.51 -11.00
C LYS A 149 -35.63 27.05 -12.42
N LYS A 150 -35.84 26.14 -13.38
CA LYS A 150 -36.09 26.52 -14.77
C LYS A 150 -37.51 27.06 -14.82
N HIS A 151 -37.67 28.35 -15.08
CA HIS A 151 -39.00 28.94 -15.22
C HIS A 151 -39.54 28.70 -16.63
N GLY A 152 -40.72 28.08 -16.74
CA GLY A 152 -41.44 27.89 -18.00
C GLY A 152 -42.46 28.99 -18.31
N ARG A 153 -42.64 29.96 -17.41
CA ARG A 153 -43.57 31.08 -17.61
C ARG A 153 -42.86 32.18 -18.42
N GLY A 154 -43.30 32.37 -19.67
CA GLY A 154 -42.74 33.32 -20.64
C GLY A 154 -43.09 34.79 -20.34
N GLY A 155 -42.35 35.71 -20.96
CA GLY A 155 -42.52 37.16 -20.85
C GLY A 155 -41.21 37.93 -21.08
N GLN A 156 -41.25 39.27 -21.01
CA GLN A 156 -40.07 40.14 -21.19
C GLN A 156 -38.93 39.82 -20.19
N SER A 157 -39.28 39.34 -18.99
CA SER A 157 -38.30 39.01 -17.95
C SER A 157 -37.68 37.61 -18.10
N ALA A 158 -38.14 36.77 -19.03
CA ALA A 158 -37.68 35.38 -19.17
C ALA A 158 -36.17 35.28 -19.42
N LEU A 159 -35.62 36.13 -20.30
CA LEU A 159 -34.20 36.16 -20.63
C LEU A 159 -33.34 36.59 -19.43
N ARG A 160 -33.85 37.55 -18.63
CA ARG A 160 -33.19 37.98 -17.39
C ARG A 160 -33.14 36.84 -16.36
N PHE A 161 -34.24 36.11 -16.15
CA PHE A 161 -34.25 34.97 -15.22
C PHE A 161 -33.35 33.83 -15.68
N ALA A 162 -33.25 33.58 -16.99
CA ALA A 162 -32.30 32.62 -17.54
C ALA A 162 -30.84 33.03 -17.24
N ARG A 163 -30.49 34.32 -17.43
CA ARG A 163 -29.15 34.84 -17.09
C ARG A 163 -28.84 34.72 -15.61
N LEU A 164 -29.75 35.14 -14.73
CA LEU A 164 -29.59 35.02 -13.27
C LEU A 164 -29.39 33.56 -12.83
N ARG A 165 -30.10 32.61 -13.46
CA ARG A 165 -29.92 31.18 -13.21
C ARG A 165 -28.51 30.72 -13.60
N MET A 166 -28.03 31.09 -14.78
CA MET A 166 -26.67 30.72 -15.23
C MET A 166 -25.59 31.36 -14.37
N GLU A 167 -25.77 32.61 -13.95
CA GLU A 167 -24.84 33.31 -13.05
C GLU A 167 -24.76 32.63 -11.68
N LYS A 168 -25.91 32.24 -11.09
CA LYS A 168 -25.93 31.49 -9.82
C LYS A 168 -25.31 30.10 -9.96
N ARG A 169 -25.50 29.42 -11.09
CA ARG A 169 -24.83 28.13 -11.38
C ARG A 169 -23.32 28.28 -11.49
N HIS A 170 -22.85 29.30 -12.22
CA HIS A 170 -21.43 29.60 -12.35
C HIS A 170 -20.77 29.90 -10.99
N ASN A 171 -21.42 30.70 -10.15
CA ASN A 171 -20.96 30.98 -8.78
C ASN A 171 -20.95 29.73 -7.90
N TYR A 172 -21.89 28.80 -8.11
CA TYR A 172 -21.90 27.53 -7.41
C TYR A 172 -20.71 26.64 -7.83
N VAL A 173 -20.45 26.50 -9.14
CA VAL A 173 -19.28 25.77 -9.66
C VAL A 173 -17.98 26.37 -9.12
N ARG A 174 -17.87 27.71 -9.08
CA ARG A 174 -16.74 28.41 -8.46
C ARG A 174 -16.54 28.02 -7.00
N LYS A 175 -17.60 28.09 -6.20
CA LYS A 175 -17.54 27.72 -4.77
C LYS A 175 -17.12 26.26 -4.59
N VAL A 176 -17.60 25.35 -5.43
CA VAL A 176 -17.21 23.94 -5.41
C VAL A 176 -15.73 23.78 -5.76
N ALA A 177 -15.24 24.47 -6.79
CA ALA A 177 -13.83 24.46 -7.18
C ALA A 177 -12.91 25.00 -6.07
N GLU A 178 -13.25 26.12 -5.45
CA GLU A 178 -12.49 26.71 -4.34
C GLU A 178 -12.47 25.78 -3.11
N THR A 179 -13.61 25.15 -2.79
CA THR A 179 -13.68 24.19 -1.68
C THR A 179 -12.87 22.93 -1.98
N ALA A 180 -12.82 22.49 -3.24
CA ALA A 180 -11.99 21.36 -3.65
C ALA A 180 -10.49 21.65 -3.42
N VAL A 181 -10.04 22.86 -3.74
CA VAL A 181 -8.66 23.30 -3.49
C VAL A 181 -8.34 23.27 -2.00
N GLN A 182 -9.22 23.78 -1.15
CA GLN A 182 -9.02 23.80 0.31
C GLN A 182 -8.90 22.40 0.93
N LEU A 183 -9.60 21.39 0.36
CA LEU A 183 -9.66 20.04 0.92
C LEU A 183 -8.63 19.08 0.32
N PHE A 184 -8.41 19.16 -0.99
CA PHE A 184 -7.57 18.20 -1.72
C PHE A 184 -6.16 18.70 -2.01
N ILE A 185 -5.83 19.95 -1.68
CA ILE A 185 -4.46 20.48 -1.78
C ILE A 185 -3.93 20.74 -0.37
N SER A 186 -2.74 20.24 -0.09
CA SER A 186 -2.04 20.45 1.18
C SER A 186 -0.58 20.74 0.89
N GLY A 187 -0.09 21.92 1.27
CA GLY A 187 1.28 22.35 0.96
C GLY A 187 1.56 22.41 -0.55
N ASP A 188 0.66 23.02 -1.32
CA ASP A 188 0.72 23.15 -2.79
C ASP A 188 0.76 21.86 -3.62
N LYS A 189 0.64 20.70 -2.97
CA LYS A 189 0.55 19.39 -3.61
C LYS A 189 -0.81 18.75 -3.36
N VAL A 190 -1.32 18.04 -4.36
CA VAL A 190 -2.58 17.29 -4.24
C VAL A 190 -2.35 16.11 -3.28
N ASN A 191 -3.21 15.98 -2.26
CA ASN A 191 -3.10 14.96 -1.22
C ASN A 191 -3.78 13.61 -1.60
N VAL A 192 -4.45 13.56 -2.74
CA VAL A 192 -5.10 12.37 -3.30
C VAL A 192 -4.36 11.85 -4.55
N ALA A 193 -4.32 10.53 -4.70
CA ALA A 193 -3.72 9.86 -5.86
C ALA A 193 -4.52 10.13 -7.15
N GLY A 194 -5.84 10.28 -7.02
CA GLY A 194 -6.75 10.64 -8.09
C GLY A 194 -8.07 11.17 -7.56
N LEU A 195 -8.83 11.81 -8.45
CA LEU A 195 -10.08 12.50 -8.17
C LEU A 195 -11.19 11.96 -9.07
N VAL A 196 -12.36 11.71 -8.49
CA VAL A 196 -13.57 11.33 -9.21
C VAL A 196 -14.60 12.45 -9.07
N LEU A 197 -15.13 12.92 -10.20
CA LEU A 197 -16.23 13.88 -10.20
C LEU A 197 -17.52 13.12 -10.49
N ALA A 198 -18.44 13.10 -9.54
CA ALA A 198 -19.72 12.44 -9.67
C ALA A 198 -20.84 13.46 -9.58
N GLY A 199 -21.91 13.28 -10.34
CA GLY A 199 -23.03 14.20 -10.28
C GLY A 199 -24.16 13.85 -11.22
N SER A 200 -25.32 14.42 -10.93
CA SER A 200 -26.47 14.38 -11.82
C SER A 200 -26.36 15.53 -12.84
N ALA A 201 -26.69 15.26 -14.11
CA ALA A 201 -26.59 16.22 -15.22
C ALA A 201 -25.15 16.74 -15.51
N ASP A 202 -25.06 17.79 -16.33
CA ASP A 202 -23.81 18.30 -16.91
C ASP A 202 -22.95 19.11 -15.92
N PHE A 203 -23.34 19.26 -14.66
CA PHE A 203 -22.60 20.08 -13.69
C PHE A 203 -21.17 19.61 -13.44
N LYS A 204 -20.94 18.29 -13.44
CA LYS A 204 -19.58 17.73 -13.31
C LYS A 204 -18.71 18.00 -14.54
N THR A 205 -19.33 18.06 -15.72
CA THR A 205 -18.66 18.38 -16.97
C THR A 205 -18.31 19.85 -17.00
N GLU A 206 -19.23 20.73 -16.59
CA GLU A 206 -18.97 22.16 -16.40
C GLU A 206 -17.82 22.40 -15.42
N LEU A 207 -17.78 21.70 -14.29
CA LEU A 207 -16.68 21.81 -13.32
C LEU A 207 -15.34 21.36 -13.94
N SER A 208 -15.32 20.18 -14.59
CA SER A 208 -14.12 19.58 -15.18
C SER A 208 -13.52 20.42 -16.32
N GLN A 209 -14.36 21.06 -17.12
CA GLN A 209 -13.93 21.87 -18.27
C GLN A 209 -13.73 23.34 -17.93
N SER A 210 -14.11 23.79 -16.73
CA SER A 210 -13.98 25.20 -16.35
C SER A 210 -12.55 25.59 -16.03
N ASP A 211 -12.15 26.78 -16.48
CA ASP A 211 -10.86 27.42 -16.11
C ASP A 211 -10.78 27.79 -14.62
N MET A 212 -11.92 27.72 -13.90
CA MET A 212 -11.98 27.97 -12.45
C MET A 212 -11.47 26.80 -11.63
N PHE A 213 -11.42 25.60 -12.22
CA PHE A 213 -10.94 24.43 -11.52
C PHE A 213 -9.41 24.38 -11.58
N ASP A 214 -8.75 24.22 -10.44
CA ASP A 214 -7.29 24.23 -10.36
C ASP A 214 -6.70 23.13 -11.25
N GLN A 215 -5.79 23.51 -12.17
CA GLN A 215 -5.16 22.61 -13.14
C GLN A 215 -4.49 21.40 -12.47
N ARG A 216 -3.98 21.56 -11.25
CA ARG A 216 -3.35 20.47 -10.47
C ARG A 216 -4.38 19.40 -10.14
N LEU A 217 -5.58 19.79 -9.71
CA LEU A 217 -6.69 18.87 -9.45
C LEU A 217 -7.27 18.31 -10.74
N GLN A 218 -7.39 19.15 -11.79
CA GLN A 218 -7.90 18.73 -13.09
C GLN A 218 -7.05 17.61 -13.71
N SER A 219 -5.72 17.70 -13.61
CA SER A 219 -4.79 16.66 -14.07
C SER A 219 -4.95 15.31 -13.35
N LYS A 220 -5.59 15.32 -12.18
CA LYS A 220 -5.86 14.15 -11.35
C LYS A 220 -7.28 13.63 -11.49
N VAL A 221 -8.12 14.23 -12.33
CA VAL A 221 -9.47 13.73 -12.61
C VAL A 221 -9.38 12.43 -13.42
N LEU A 222 -9.80 11.32 -12.81
CA LEU A 222 -9.75 10.00 -13.42
C LEU A 222 -11.02 9.67 -14.22
N LYS A 223 -12.19 9.97 -13.64
CA LYS A 223 -13.49 9.60 -14.20
C LYS A 223 -14.55 10.62 -13.84
N LEU A 224 -15.43 10.88 -14.80
CA LEU A 224 -16.71 11.55 -14.58
C LEU A 224 -17.79 10.49 -14.43
N VAL A 225 -18.55 10.51 -13.33
CA VAL A 225 -19.55 9.47 -13.02
C VAL A 225 -20.95 10.08 -13.01
N ASP A 226 -21.86 9.48 -13.77
CA ASP A 226 -23.30 9.71 -13.71
C ASP A 226 -23.92 8.95 -12.54
N ILE A 227 -24.52 9.69 -11.62
CA ILE A 227 -25.22 9.14 -10.44
C ILE A 227 -26.65 9.65 -10.40
N SER A 228 -27.54 8.81 -9.87
CA SER A 228 -28.98 9.11 -9.82
C SER A 228 -29.36 9.95 -8.59
N TYR A 229 -28.56 9.85 -7.52
CA TYR A 229 -28.82 10.51 -6.24
C TYR A 229 -27.67 11.45 -5.88
N GLY A 230 -27.99 12.55 -5.18
CA GLY A 230 -26.99 13.46 -4.59
C GLY A 230 -26.59 13.07 -3.16
N GLY A 231 -25.65 13.81 -2.59
CA GLY A 231 -25.22 13.66 -1.18
C GLY A 231 -24.53 12.33 -0.88
N GLU A 232 -24.72 11.81 0.33
CA GLU A 232 -24.02 10.61 0.82
C GLU A 232 -24.46 9.31 0.11
N ASN A 233 -25.72 9.22 -0.32
CA ASN A 233 -26.19 8.07 -1.10
C ASN A 233 -25.55 8.07 -2.49
N GLY A 234 -25.48 9.25 -3.13
CA GLY A 234 -24.76 9.45 -4.39
C GLY A 234 -23.27 9.13 -4.29
N PHE A 235 -22.65 9.45 -3.14
CA PHE A 235 -21.26 9.12 -2.87
C PHE A 235 -21.01 7.61 -2.89
N ASN A 236 -21.89 6.81 -2.29
CA ASN A 236 -21.75 5.34 -2.31
C ASN A 236 -21.90 4.77 -3.72
N GLN A 237 -22.88 5.28 -4.47
CA GLN A 237 -23.07 4.87 -5.87
C GLN A 237 -21.85 5.24 -6.73
N ALA A 238 -21.27 6.42 -6.51
CA ALA A 238 -20.08 6.85 -7.22
C ALA A 238 -18.87 5.95 -6.93
N ILE A 239 -18.70 5.50 -5.68
CA ILE A 239 -17.64 4.56 -5.30
C ILE A 239 -17.81 3.25 -6.08
N GLU A 240 -19.00 2.66 -6.06
CA GLU A 240 -19.30 1.39 -6.74
C GLU A 240 -18.98 1.46 -8.24
N LEU A 241 -19.46 2.51 -8.93
CA LEU A 241 -19.24 2.73 -10.37
C LEU A 241 -17.79 3.09 -10.74
N SER A 242 -16.97 3.47 -9.76
CA SER A 242 -15.57 3.87 -9.97
C SER A 242 -14.57 2.78 -9.62
N THR A 243 -15.00 1.69 -8.97
CA THR A 243 -14.14 0.60 -8.47
C THR A 243 -13.11 0.14 -9.49
N GLU A 244 -13.55 -0.15 -10.73
CA GLU A 244 -12.68 -0.63 -11.81
C GLU A 244 -11.58 0.38 -12.20
N VAL A 245 -11.92 1.67 -12.26
CA VAL A 245 -10.95 2.70 -12.64
C VAL A 245 -9.96 2.95 -11.51
N LEU A 246 -10.43 2.87 -10.26
CA LEU A 246 -9.58 3.06 -9.08
C LEU A 246 -8.57 1.90 -8.91
N SER A 247 -8.99 0.64 -9.14
CA SER A 247 -8.07 -0.50 -9.12
C SER A 247 -6.99 -0.40 -10.20
N ASN A 248 -7.34 0.17 -11.36
CA ASN A 248 -6.41 0.32 -12.47
C ASN A 248 -5.37 1.43 -12.27
N VAL A 249 -5.52 2.33 -11.28
CA VAL A 249 -4.55 3.42 -11.06
C VAL A 249 -3.17 2.90 -10.70
N LYS A 250 -3.08 1.90 -9.82
CA LYS A 250 -1.80 1.29 -9.43
C LYS A 250 -1.11 0.67 -10.64
N PHE A 251 -1.89 -0.04 -11.47
CA PHE A 251 -1.42 -0.64 -12.71
C PHE A 251 -0.91 0.40 -13.74
N ILE A 252 -1.60 1.54 -13.87
CA ILE A 252 -1.17 2.62 -14.78
C ILE A 252 0.12 3.28 -14.29
N GLN A 253 0.25 3.49 -12.98
CA GLN A 253 1.49 4.04 -12.39
C GLN A 253 2.66 3.09 -12.60
N GLU A 254 2.46 1.81 -12.34
CA GLU A 254 3.44 0.74 -12.56
C GLU A 254 3.89 0.69 -14.02
N LYS A 255 2.95 0.63 -14.96
CA LYS A 255 3.25 0.65 -16.40
C LYS A 255 4.04 1.90 -16.81
N LYS A 256 3.71 3.06 -16.25
CA LYS A 256 4.44 4.31 -16.53
C LYS A 256 5.86 4.29 -15.95
N LEU A 257 6.04 3.72 -14.76
CA LEU A 257 7.35 3.59 -14.12
C LEU A 257 8.25 2.64 -14.90
N ILE A 258 7.75 1.44 -15.22
CA ILE A 258 8.50 0.45 -15.99
C ILE A 258 8.72 0.94 -17.43
N GLY A 259 7.76 1.65 -18.01
CA GLY A 259 7.94 2.33 -19.30
C GLY A 259 9.12 3.30 -19.29
N ARG A 260 9.23 4.16 -18.26
CA ARG A 260 10.38 5.06 -18.08
C ARG A 260 11.70 4.27 -17.96
N TYR A 261 11.71 3.15 -17.25
CA TYR A 261 12.88 2.27 -17.16
C TYR A 261 13.28 1.68 -18.52
N PHE A 262 12.33 1.19 -19.31
CA PHE A 262 12.60 0.67 -20.66
C PHE A 262 13.02 1.74 -21.66
N ASP A 263 12.56 2.98 -21.49
CA ASP A 263 12.99 4.10 -22.32
C ASP A 263 14.49 4.38 -22.13
N GLU A 264 15.02 4.31 -20.89
CA GLU A 264 16.45 4.49 -20.61
C GLU A 264 17.31 3.38 -21.24
N ILE A 265 16.81 2.14 -21.26
CA ILE A 265 17.46 1.01 -21.95
C ILE A 265 17.44 1.21 -23.47
N SER A 266 16.28 1.60 -24.01
CA SER A 266 16.08 1.75 -25.46
C SER A 266 16.90 2.90 -26.05
N GLN A 267 17.15 3.94 -25.25
CA GLN A 267 17.93 5.12 -25.65
C GLN A 267 19.43 5.00 -25.34
N ASP A 268 19.86 3.89 -24.72
CA ASP A 268 21.25 3.64 -24.32
C ASP A 268 21.89 4.81 -23.53
N THR A 269 21.11 5.36 -22.59
CA THR A 269 21.57 6.49 -21.77
C THR A 269 22.60 6.06 -20.72
N GLY A 270 22.69 4.75 -20.47
CA GLY A 270 23.50 4.14 -19.41
C GLY A 270 23.02 4.50 -17.98
N LYS A 271 21.78 4.95 -17.83
CA LYS A 271 21.16 5.32 -16.54
C LYS A 271 20.23 4.24 -15.99
N TYR A 272 20.58 2.99 -16.19
CA TYR A 272 19.81 1.86 -15.68
C TYR A 272 20.75 0.80 -15.11
N CYS A 273 20.25 0.02 -14.17
CA CYS A 273 20.91 -1.19 -13.66
C CYS A 273 19.89 -2.33 -13.61
N PHE A 274 20.35 -3.56 -13.80
CA PHE A 274 19.54 -4.76 -13.75
C PHE A 274 20.31 -5.89 -13.08
N GLY A 275 19.60 -6.86 -12.50
CA GLY A 275 20.24 -7.93 -11.76
C GLY A 275 20.71 -7.50 -10.37
N VAL A 276 20.92 -8.47 -9.49
CA VAL A 276 21.19 -8.22 -8.07
C VAL A 276 22.55 -7.58 -7.86
N GLU A 277 23.59 -8.08 -8.54
CA GLU A 277 24.97 -7.65 -8.36
C GLU A 277 25.16 -6.18 -8.76
N ASP A 278 24.75 -5.82 -9.97
CA ASP A 278 24.88 -4.44 -10.47
C ASP A 278 23.97 -3.47 -9.71
N THR A 279 22.76 -3.88 -9.37
CA THR A 279 21.83 -3.03 -8.61
C THR A 279 22.35 -2.76 -7.21
N LEU A 280 22.98 -3.73 -6.53
CA LEU A 280 23.58 -3.54 -5.23
C LEU A 280 24.84 -2.67 -5.30
N LYS A 281 25.74 -2.91 -6.26
CA LYS A 281 26.90 -2.04 -6.50
C LYS A 281 26.47 -0.59 -6.75
N ALA A 282 25.46 -0.39 -7.60
CA ALA A 282 24.89 0.92 -7.88
C ALA A 282 24.26 1.58 -6.63
N LEU A 283 23.65 0.77 -5.76
CA LEU A 283 23.05 1.23 -4.52
C LEU A 283 24.12 1.64 -3.50
N GLU A 284 25.20 0.88 -3.37
CA GLU A 284 26.37 1.19 -2.52
C GLU A 284 27.08 2.48 -2.96
N MET A 285 27.17 2.72 -4.27
CA MET A 285 27.67 3.97 -4.83
C MET A 285 26.70 5.15 -4.68
N GLY A 286 25.47 4.92 -4.22
CA GLY A 286 24.43 5.94 -4.10
C GLY A 286 23.97 6.51 -5.45
N ALA A 287 24.17 5.74 -6.54
CA ALA A 287 23.84 6.16 -7.90
C ALA A 287 22.34 5.99 -8.23
N VAL A 288 21.63 5.11 -7.52
CA VAL A 288 20.22 4.79 -7.78
C VAL A 288 19.30 5.95 -7.37
N GLU A 289 18.47 6.43 -8.31
CA GLU A 289 17.36 7.34 -8.04
C GLU A 289 16.14 6.54 -7.59
N ILE A 290 15.70 5.61 -8.43
CA ILE A 290 14.51 4.80 -8.23
C ILE A 290 14.91 3.33 -8.30
N LEU A 291 14.71 2.61 -7.20
CA LEU A 291 14.93 1.17 -7.11
C LEU A 291 13.60 0.46 -7.37
N ILE A 292 13.55 -0.36 -8.41
CA ILE A 292 12.36 -1.09 -8.85
C ILE A 292 12.53 -2.55 -8.43
N VAL A 293 11.62 -3.05 -7.59
CA VAL A 293 11.69 -4.42 -7.07
C VAL A 293 10.35 -5.13 -7.25
N TYR A 294 10.41 -6.36 -7.72
CA TYR A 294 9.23 -7.22 -7.84
C TYR A 294 8.79 -7.75 -6.46
N GLU A 295 7.48 -7.79 -6.22
CA GLU A 295 6.91 -8.21 -4.93
C GLU A 295 7.26 -9.65 -4.52
N ASN A 296 7.35 -10.57 -5.48
CA ASN A 296 7.71 -11.97 -5.23
C ASN A 296 9.15 -12.25 -5.68
N LEU A 297 10.09 -11.41 -5.24
CA LEU A 297 11.51 -11.63 -5.47
C LEU A 297 12.02 -12.71 -4.50
N ASP A 298 12.25 -13.92 -5.03
CA ASP A 298 12.74 -15.06 -4.25
C ASP A 298 14.26 -15.02 -4.07
N ILE A 299 14.79 -13.93 -3.52
CA ILE A 299 16.24 -13.77 -3.26
C ILE A 299 16.45 -13.48 -1.79
N MET A 300 17.31 -14.29 -1.17
CA MET A 300 17.63 -14.19 0.25
C MET A 300 19.04 -13.60 0.42
N ARG A 301 19.18 -12.69 1.39
CA ARG A 301 20.45 -12.15 1.84
C ARG A 301 20.94 -12.98 3.02
N TYR A 302 22.12 -13.56 2.90
CA TYR A 302 22.81 -14.30 3.94
C TYR A 302 24.02 -13.52 4.42
N VAL A 303 24.17 -13.39 5.73
CA VAL A 303 25.39 -12.87 6.37
C VAL A 303 26.12 -14.05 6.97
N LEU A 304 27.29 -14.34 6.42
CA LEU A 304 28.15 -15.45 6.79
C LEU A 304 29.36 -14.93 7.55
N HIS A 305 29.72 -15.62 8.63
CA HIS A 305 30.96 -15.41 9.36
C HIS A 305 31.99 -16.47 8.96
N CYS A 306 33.20 -16.04 8.60
CA CYS A 306 34.29 -16.96 8.31
C CYS A 306 34.95 -17.42 9.61
N GLN A 307 35.00 -18.73 9.87
CA GLN A 307 35.77 -19.26 10.99
C GLN A 307 37.27 -19.12 10.68
N GLY A 308 37.89 -18.03 11.13
CA GLY A 308 39.34 -17.80 10.99
C GLY A 308 39.73 -16.35 10.66
N THR A 309 38.84 -15.58 10.05
CA THR A 309 38.99 -14.13 9.80
C THR A 309 37.78 -13.40 10.38
N GLU A 310 37.98 -12.24 11.01
CA GLU A 310 36.88 -11.40 11.53
C GLU A 310 36.00 -10.76 10.42
N GLU A 311 36.13 -11.23 9.17
CA GLU A 311 35.42 -10.68 8.02
C GLU A 311 34.04 -11.33 7.83
N GLU A 312 33.05 -10.49 7.62
CA GLU A 312 31.68 -10.88 7.27
C GLU A 312 31.54 -10.95 5.75
N LYS A 313 31.04 -12.08 5.23
CA LYS A 313 30.75 -12.27 3.81
C LYS A 313 29.25 -12.22 3.59
N ILE A 314 28.80 -11.31 2.73
CA ILE A 314 27.38 -11.17 2.39
C ILE A 314 27.14 -11.86 1.06
N LEU A 315 26.19 -12.80 1.03
CA LEU A 315 25.76 -13.48 -0.19
C LEU A 315 24.29 -13.23 -0.47
N TYR A 316 23.96 -13.11 -1.75
CA TYR A 316 22.60 -13.00 -2.24
C TYR A 316 22.31 -14.21 -3.11
N LEU A 317 21.48 -15.11 -2.63
CA LEU A 317 21.25 -16.42 -3.26
C LEU A 317 19.80 -16.56 -3.68
N THR A 318 19.60 -17.17 -4.86
CA THR A 318 18.30 -17.68 -5.31
C THR A 318 17.99 -19.02 -4.63
N PRO A 319 16.73 -19.53 -4.66
CA PRO A 319 16.36 -20.77 -3.96
C PRO A 319 16.99 -22.02 -4.59
N GLU A 320 17.47 -21.90 -5.84
CA GLU A 320 18.24 -22.96 -6.51
C GLU A 320 19.68 -22.97 -6.01
N GLN A 321 20.31 -21.79 -5.92
CA GLN A 321 21.69 -21.63 -5.41
C GLN A 321 21.79 -21.92 -3.92
N GLU A 322 20.72 -21.70 -3.14
CA GLU A 322 20.66 -22.08 -1.72
C GLU A 322 20.84 -23.60 -1.52
N LYS A 323 20.38 -24.43 -2.48
CA LYS A 323 20.52 -25.89 -2.37
C LYS A 323 21.95 -26.35 -2.59
N ASP A 324 22.77 -25.55 -3.26
CA ASP A 324 24.16 -25.84 -3.54
C ASP A 324 25.04 -25.49 -2.34
N LYS A 325 25.39 -26.52 -1.57
CA LYS A 325 26.24 -26.41 -0.37
C LYS A 325 27.62 -25.79 -0.61
N SER A 326 28.08 -25.74 -1.86
CA SER A 326 29.35 -25.13 -2.24
C SER A 326 29.42 -23.63 -2.00
N HIS A 327 28.28 -22.95 -1.81
CA HIS A 327 28.25 -21.52 -1.50
C HIS A 327 28.44 -21.23 0.00
N PHE A 328 28.26 -22.24 0.85
CA PHE A 328 28.41 -22.14 2.31
C PHE A 328 29.74 -22.72 2.80
N THR A 329 30.50 -23.38 1.92
CA THR A 329 31.84 -23.88 2.20
C THR A 329 32.88 -23.00 1.54
N ASP A 330 33.90 -22.64 2.31
CA ASP A 330 35.02 -21.86 1.82
C ASP A 330 35.88 -22.73 0.89
N LYS A 331 36.17 -22.23 -0.33
CA LYS A 331 36.86 -23.02 -1.37
C LYS A 331 38.33 -23.28 -1.04
N GLU A 332 38.94 -22.45 -0.19
CA GLU A 332 40.36 -22.54 0.17
C GLU A 332 40.60 -23.33 1.47
N THR A 333 39.72 -23.18 2.47
CA THR A 333 39.89 -23.80 3.79
C THR A 333 39.03 -25.05 4.00
N GLY A 334 38.01 -25.26 3.16
CA GLY A 334 37.06 -26.38 3.28
C GLY A 334 36.17 -26.32 4.52
N GLN A 335 36.16 -25.20 5.25
CA GLN A 335 35.35 -24.98 6.44
C GLN A 335 33.98 -24.40 6.05
N GLU A 336 32.94 -24.79 6.79
CA GLU A 336 31.58 -24.24 6.63
C GLU A 336 31.52 -22.87 7.31
N HIS A 337 31.06 -21.85 6.59
CA HIS A 337 30.82 -20.54 7.17
C HIS A 337 29.64 -20.59 8.15
N GLU A 338 29.74 -19.90 9.28
CA GLU A 338 28.63 -19.79 10.22
C GLU A 338 27.59 -18.79 9.69
N LEU A 339 26.34 -19.24 9.58
CA LEU A 339 25.22 -18.38 9.21
C LEU A 339 24.80 -17.55 10.43
N ILE A 340 25.01 -16.23 10.37
CA ILE A 340 24.58 -15.30 11.42
C ILE A 340 23.11 -14.96 11.23
N GLU A 341 22.77 -14.46 10.04
CA GLU A 341 21.45 -13.92 9.76
C GLU A 341 21.06 -14.23 8.31
N SER A 342 19.81 -14.64 8.13
CA SER A 342 19.16 -14.74 6.83
C SER A 342 17.93 -13.83 6.81
N MET A 343 17.81 -13.02 5.76
CA MET A 343 16.69 -12.10 5.59
C MET A 343 16.29 -12.00 4.11
N PRO A 344 14.99 -11.93 3.79
CA PRO A 344 14.54 -11.65 2.42
C PRO A 344 15.08 -10.33 1.89
N LEU A 345 15.55 -10.32 0.64
CA LEU A 345 16.18 -9.14 0.05
C LEU A 345 15.21 -7.95 -0.06
N LEU A 346 13.93 -8.22 -0.36
CA LEU A 346 12.89 -7.19 -0.41
C LEU A 346 12.70 -6.48 0.95
N GLU A 347 12.73 -7.23 2.04
CA GLU A 347 12.63 -6.69 3.40
C GLU A 347 13.87 -5.86 3.76
N TRP A 348 15.06 -6.33 3.35
CA TRP A 348 16.29 -5.57 3.54
C TRP A 348 16.27 -4.23 2.79
N PHE A 349 15.76 -4.20 1.55
CA PHE A 349 15.57 -2.95 0.82
C PHE A 349 14.60 -2.02 1.55
N ALA A 350 13.45 -2.53 2.01
CA ALA A 350 12.47 -1.75 2.76
C ALA A 350 13.05 -1.11 4.04
N ASN A 351 14.01 -1.77 4.69
CA ASN A 351 14.67 -1.26 5.89
C ASN A 351 15.78 -0.24 5.60
N ASN A 352 16.51 -0.38 4.48
CA ASN A 352 17.74 0.39 4.23
C ASN A 352 17.69 1.39 3.07
N TYR A 353 16.65 1.39 2.21
CA TYR A 353 16.59 2.28 1.03
C TYR A 353 16.83 3.75 1.35
N LYS A 354 16.33 4.24 2.50
CA LYS A 354 16.50 5.64 2.94
C LYS A 354 17.95 6.01 3.23
N LYS A 355 18.78 5.06 3.67
CA LYS A 355 20.21 5.30 3.95
C LYS A 355 20.99 5.58 2.66
N PHE A 356 20.60 4.93 1.57
CA PHE A 356 21.20 5.10 0.24
C PHE A 356 20.61 6.27 -0.54
N GLY A 357 19.51 6.87 -0.06
CA GLY A 357 18.83 7.98 -0.74
C GLY A 357 18.06 7.56 -2.00
N ALA A 358 17.82 6.27 -2.22
CA ALA A 358 17.00 5.78 -3.32
C ALA A 358 15.50 5.80 -2.93
N THR A 359 14.62 5.89 -3.92
CA THR A 359 13.17 5.63 -3.73
C THR A 359 12.85 4.19 -4.10
N LEU A 360 12.35 3.41 -3.16
CA LEU A 360 11.93 2.02 -3.40
C LEU A 360 10.50 2.00 -3.97
N GLU A 361 10.35 1.40 -5.14
CA GLU A 361 9.07 1.17 -5.82
C GLU A 361 8.85 -0.32 -6.03
N ILE A 362 7.71 -0.83 -5.54
CA ILE A 362 7.35 -2.25 -5.64
C ILE A 362 6.40 -2.44 -6.83
N VAL A 363 6.76 -3.37 -7.72
CA VAL A 363 6.02 -3.67 -8.95
C VAL A 363 5.49 -5.10 -8.98
N THR A 364 4.55 -5.38 -9.88
CA THR A 364 3.93 -6.69 -10.06
C THR A 364 4.21 -7.24 -11.46
N ASP A 365 3.81 -8.48 -11.74
CA ASP A 365 3.98 -9.12 -13.05
C ASP A 365 2.70 -9.06 -13.92
N LYS A 366 1.69 -8.32 -13.46
CA LYS A 366 0.36 -8.26 -14.10
C LYS A 366 0.38 -7.49 -15.41
N SER A 367 1.27 -6.51 -15.54
CA SER A 367 1.40 -5.70 -16.76
C SER A 367 2.27 -6.44 -17.79
N GLN A 368 2.08 -6.15 -19.08
CA GLN A 368 2.92 -6.74 -20.12
C GLN A 368 4.38 -6.33 -19.92
N GLU A 369 4.60 -5.05 -19.60
CA GLU A 369 5.90 -4.48 -19.27
C GLU A 369 6.48 -5.09 -17.97
N GLY A 370 5.65 -5.26 -16.93
CA GLY A 370 6.05 -5.94 -15.68
C GLY A 370 6.45 -7.39 -15.89
N SER A 371 5.71 -8.13 -16.72
CA SER A 371 6.07 -9.51 -17.08
C SER A 371 7.42 -9.58 -17.81
N GLN A 372 7.71 -8.61 -18.68
CA GLN A 372 9.03 -8.49 -19.32
C GLN A 372 10.13 -8.14 -18.32
N PHE A 373 9.87 -7.24 -17.38
CA PHE A 373 10.81 -6.88 -16.32
C PHE A 373 11.16 -8.08 -15.43
N VAL A 374 10.16 -8.84 -14.99
CA VAL A 374 10.36 -10.02 -14.13
C VAL A 374 11.09 -11.13 -14.88
N LYS A 375 10.64 -11.49 -16.09
CA LYS A 375 11.22 -12.62 -16.85
C LYS A 375 12.55 -12.29 -17.54
N GLY A 376 12.72 -11.05 -17.99
CA GLY A 376 13.89 -10.61 -18.75
C GLY A 376 15.02 -10.10 -17.87
N PHE A 377 14.70 -9.38 -16.79
CA PHE A 377 15.68 -8.67 -15.95
C PHE A 377 15.76 -9.21 -14.51
N GLY A 378 15.13 -10.35 -14.23
CA GLY A 378 15.21 -11.02 -12.93
C GLY A 378 14.42 -10.35 -11.81
N GLY A 379 13.49 -9.44 -12.14
CA GLY A 379 12.59 -8.81 -11.16
C GLY A 379 13.25 -7.77 -10.24
N ILE A 380 14.49 -7.36 -10.53
CA ILE A 380 15.20 -6.30 -9.81
C ILE A 380 15.93 -5.39 -10.80
N GLY A 381 15.83 -4.09 -10.57
CA GLY A 381 16.54 -3.09 -11.35
C GLY A 381 16.39 -1.71 -10.77
N GLY A 382 16.98 -0.72 -11.43
CA GLY A 382 16.92 0.65 -10.97
C GLY A 382 17.18 1.66 -12.06
N ILE A 383 16.62 2.86 -11.87
CA ILE A 383 16.91 4.05 -12.67
C ILE A 383 17.98 4.84 -11.90
N LEU A 384 19.10 5.11 -12.56
CA LEU A 384 20.25 5.79 -11.99
C LEU A 384 20.13 7.31 -12.20
N ARG A 385 20.66 8.08 -11.24
CA ARG A 385 20.73 9.55 -11.29
C ARG A 385 21.67 10.03 -12.39
N TYR A 386 22.76 9.29 -12.60
CA TYR A 386 23.82 9.57 -13.56
C TYR A 386 24.27 8.27 -14.22
N ARG A 387 24.98 8.39 -15.35
CA ARG A 387 25.48 7.24 -16.10
C ARG A 387 26.57 6.55 -15.28
N VAL A 388 26.45 5.23 -15.10
CA VAL A 388 27.46 4.38 -14.45
C VAL A 388 27.92 3.34 -15.45
N ASP A 389 29.22 3.10 -15.52
CA ASP A 389 29.81 2.07 -16.37
C ASP A 389 30.11 0.82 -15.53
N PHE A 390 29.21 -0.15 -15.60
CA PHE A 390 29.33 -1.42 -14.88
C PHE A 390 30.42 -2.32 -15.49
N GLN A 391 30.62 -2.24 -16.81
CA GLN A 391 31.60 -3.06 -17.52
C GLN A 391 33.03 -2.66 -17.12
N GLY A 392 33.30 -1.35 -16.97
CA GLY A 392 34.61 -0.87 -16.51
C GLY A 392 34.98 -1.31 -15.08
N MET A 393 33.98 -1.62 -14.24
CA MET A 393 34.21 -2.05 -12.85
C MET A 393 34.43 -3.57 -12.71
N GLU A 394 33.80 -4.38 -13.55
CA GLU A 394 34.10 -5.83 -13.60
C GLU A 394 35.54 -6.08 -14.07
N TYR A 395 36.04 -5.29 -15.02
CA TYR A 395 37.43 -5.38 -15.49
C TYR A 395 38.49 -4.90 -14.48
N GLN A 396 38.12 -4.11 -13.46
CA GLN A 396 39.06 -3.71 -12.40
C GLN A 396 39.07 -4.68 -11.20
N GLY A 397 38.08 -5.58 -11.11
CA GLY A 397 38.01 -6.60 -10.06
C GLY A 397 38.65 -7.94 -10.43
N GLY A 398 38.97 -8.13 -11.72
CA GLY A 398 39.70 -9.29 -12.24
C GLY A 398 41.10 -8.84 -12.69
N ASP A 399 42.11 -9.30 -11.97
CA ASP A 399 43.53 -9.22 -12.32
C ASP A 399 44.17 -7.81 -12.27
N ASP A 400 44.55 -7.39 -11.06
CA ASP A 400 45.83 -6.69 -10.87
C ASP A 400 46.98 -7.65 -11.23
N GLU A 401 47.08 -8.06 -12.50
CA GLU A 401 48.34 -8.60 -13.03
C GLU A 401 49.32 -7.43 -13.13
N PHE A 402 50.18 -7.36 -12.11
CA PHE A 402 51.43 -6.63 -12.10
C PHE A 402 52.17 -6.86 -13.42
N PHE A 403 52.09 -5.91 -14.36
CA PHE A 403 52.98 -5.89 -15.52
C PHE A 403 54.38 -5.53 -15.00
N ASP A 404 55.21 -6.54 -14.77
CA ASP A 404 56.65 -6.37 -14.53
C ASP A 404 57.27 -5.70 -15.76
N LEU A 405 57.69 -4.44 -15.59
CA LEU A 405 58.31 -3.57 -16.60
C LEU A 405 59.81 -3.82 -16.79
N ASP A 406 60.31 -5.03 -16.47
CA ASP A 406 61.74 -5.35 -16.50
C ASP A 406 62.22 -6.09 -17.76
N ASP A 407 61.38 -6.24 -18.79
CA ASP A 407 61.78 -6.74 -20.11
C ASP A 407 61.55 -5.69 -21.21
N TYR A 408 62.37 -4.63 -21.22
CA TYR A 408 62.59 -3.77 -22.39
C TYR A 408 64.01 -3.24 -22.53
#